data_AF-A0A972CMZ3-F1
#
_entry.id   AF-A0A972CMZ3-F1
#
_cell.length_a   1.000
_cell.length_b   1.000
_cell.length_c   1.000
_cell.angle_alpha   90.00
_cell.angle_beta   90.00
_cell.angle_gamma   90.00
#
_symmetry.space_group_name_H-M   'P 1'
#
loop_
_entity.id
_entity.type
_entity.pdbx_description
1 polymer ?
#
loop_
_entity_poly.entity_id
_entity_poly.type
_entity_poly.pdbx_seq_one_letter_code
_entity_poly.pdbx_strand_id
1 'polypeptide(L)'
;MKSFSVVPRKMLPVMDKLSFIKPTWLSYSALILTIGAAGCYISGFSSPGMLLGAVFLLLVRLLLNILEEALVYHRGQLSMKEQMVIIVPDIFGDAVLMLGIGLSGFCRPIYVLLGLITIFMIEIAGILGKTIGVELQRQGPLGKKAGLILVLIFTLIQYFQPEAIFFGRRLMLLEWLLVVIFGIGQITVVNRLRGTFRQIFKLEWLNGEKYAEINAKILVVYDSQTGNTEKIAEEISHCLNSGVRKIEETVDLKVRDFDLVIIGSPNVNSAPSLKVRDFLKEHPDLRNYAVFITYGVPLWGWLSTRLCYSYFKKALKRKPLAVFSCKAYNPRFGLYRGRPNENDLLKGFLFGAEIAKLLKKCSKKAAKP
;
A
#
# COMPACT_ATOMS: atom_id res chain seq x y z
N MET A 1 -9.05 8.01 -4.53
CA MET A 1 -10.21 7.18 -4.03
C MET A 1 -10.74 6.16 -5.06
N LYS A 2 -9.89 5.21 -5.50
CA LYS A 2 -10.29 3.91 -6.08
C LYS A 2 -9.17 2.90 -5.80
N SER A 3 -9.21 2.27 -4.63
CA SER A 3 -8.38 1.10 -4.31
C SER A 3 -9.21 0.10 -3.49
N PHE A 4 -10.35 -0.27 -4.02
CA PHE A 4 -10.99 -1.52 -3.64
C PHE A 4 -10.31 -2.63 -4.44
N SER A 5 -9.97 -3.73 -3.75
CA SER A 5 -9.40 -4.93 -4.35
C SER A 5 -10.15 -5.29 -5.64
N VAL A 6 -9.42 -5.73 -6.66
CA VAL A 6 -9.98 -6.23 -7.93
C VAL A 6 -11.04 -7.30 -7.61
N VAL A 7 -12.31 -6.92 -7.59
CA VAL A 7 -13.41 -7.87 -7.50
C VAL A 7 -13.35 -8.70 -8.78
N PRO A 8 -13.25 -10.04 -8.70
CA PRO A 8 -13.19 -10.87 -9.88
C PRO A 8 -14.40 -10.58 -10.78
N ARG A 9 -14.18 -10.40 -12.09
CA ARG A 9 -15.26 -10.13 -13.06
C ARG A 9 -16.40 -11.16 -12.99
N LYS A 10 -16.10 -12.36 -12.48
CA LYS A 10 -17.05 -13.46 -12.21
C LYS A 10 -18.08 -13.16 -11.10
N MET A 11 -17.84 -12.19 -10.22
CA MET A 11 -18.79 -11.83 -9.16
C MET A 11 -19.81 -10.76 -9.57
N LEU A 12 -19.57 -10.04 -10.68
CA LEU A 12 -20.49 -9.03 -11.22
C LEU A 12 -21.94 -9.52 -11.41
N PRO A 13 -22.20 -10.71 -12.02
CA PRO A 13 -23.59 -11.16 -12.20
C PRO A 13 -24.30 -11.50 -10.87
N VAL A 14 -23.54 -11.85 -9.83
CA VAL A 14 -24.09 -12.07 -8.48
C VAL A 14 -24.44 -10.72 -7.83
N MET A 15 -23.60 -9.71 -8.07
CA MET A 15 -23.80 -8.36 -7.52
C MET A 15 -25.02 -7.67 -8.14
N ASP A 16 -25.28 -7.88 -9.43
CA ASP A 16 -26.48 -7.37 -10.11
C ASP A 16 -27.75 -7.96 -9.48
N LYS A 17 -27.75 -9.27 -9.19
CA LYS A 17 -28.86 -9.97 -8.52
C LYS A 17 -29.05 -9.56 -7.06
N LEU A 18 -27.97 -9.22 -6.35
CA LEU A 18 -27.99 -8.80 -4.94
C LEU A 18 -28.05 -7.28 -4.75
N SER A 19 -28.23 -6.52 -5.83
CA SER A 19 -28.25 -5.05 -5.81
C SER A 19 -29.31 -4.47 -4.89
N PHE A 20 -30.38 -5.22 -4.59
CA PHE A 20 -31.44 -4.83 -3.65
C PHE A 20 -30.98 -4.81 -2.18
N ILE A 21 -29.95 -5.57 -1.82
CA ILE A 21 -29.45 -5.63 -0.44
C ILE A 21 -28.50 -4.45 -0.18
N LYS A 22 -28.75 -3.69 0.89
CA LYS A 22 -27.81 -2.64 1.32
C LYS A 22 -26.58 -3.29 1.98
N PRO A 23 -25.34 -2.85 1.65
CA PRO A 23 -24.12 -3.36 2.28
C PRO A 23 -24.15 -3.29 3.81
N THR A 24 -24.78 -2.24 4.36
CA THR A 24 -24.92 -2.05 5.81
C THR A 24 -25.65 -3.18 6.52
N TRP A 25 -26.63 -3.82 5.87
CA TRP A 25 -27.32 -4.97 6.46
C TRP A 25 -26.39 -6.18 6.58
N LEU A 26 -25.51 -6.38 5.59
CA LEU A 26 -24.51 -7.46 5.64
C LEU A 26 -23.54 -7.26 6.80
N SER A 27 -23.11 -6.03 7.08
CA SER A 27 -22.24 -5.71 8.22
C SER A 27 -22.91 -6.04 9.57
N TYR A 28 -24.20 -5.70 9.73
CA TYR A 28 -24.94 -6.04 10.95
C TYR A 28 -25.15 -7.56 11.09
N SER A 29 -25.47 -8.26 10.00
CA SER A 29 -25.57 -9.73 10.01
C SER A 29 -24.23 -10.37 10.39
N ALA A 30 -23.12 -9.86 9.87
CA ALA A 30 -21.78 -10.32 10.23
C ALA A 30 -21.48 -10.13 11.74
N LEU A 31 -21.92 -9.02 12.34
CA LEU A 31 -21.81 -8.80 13.79
C LEU A 31 -22.60 -9.83 14.59
N ILE A 32 -23.85 -10.10 14.22
CA ILE A 32 -24.70 -11.10 14.90
C ILE A 32 -24.05 -12.49 14.85
N LEU A 33 -23.55 -12.90 13.68
CA LEU A 33 -22.83 -14.17 13.54
C LEU A 33 -21.58 -14.22 14.43
N THR A 34 -20.92 -13.09 14.64
CA THR A 34 -19.73 -13.00 15.48
C THR A 34 -20.07 -13.13 16.97
N ILE A 35 -21.18 -12.54 17.41
CA ILE A 35 -21.69 -12.73 18.78
C ILE A 35 -22.02 -14.20 19.03
N GLY A 36 -22.68 -14.85 18.06
CA GLY A 36 -22.94 -16.30 18.12
C GLY A 36 -21.65 -17.11 18.19
N ALA A 37 -20.66 -16.80 17.36
CA ALA A 37 -19.36 -17.46 17.38
C ALA A 37 -18.63 -17.28 18.72
N ALA A 38 -18.68 -16.08 19.32
CA ALA A 38 -18.13 -15.82 20.65
C ALA A 38 -18.80 -16.69 21.73
N GLY A 39 -20.13 -16.85 21.67
CA GLY A 39 -20.86 -17.79 22.52
C GLY A 39 -20.41 -19.23 22.35
N CYS A 40 -20.17 -19.66 21.10
CA CYS A 40 -19.60 -20.98 20.81
C CYS A 40 -18.19 -21.18 21.40
N TYR A 41 -17.33 -20.15 21.42
CA TYR A 41 -16.02 -20.26 22.08
C TYR A 41 -16.14 -20.39 23.60
N ILE A 42 -17.01 -19.61 24.23
CA ILE A 42 -17.25 -19.66 25.68
C ILE A 42 -17.71 -21.07 26.09
N SER A 43 -18.66 -21.64 25.37
CA SER A 43 -19.17 -23.00 25.61
C SER A 43 -18.24 -24.11 25.09
N GLY A 44 -17.21 -23.76 24.32
CA GLY A 44 -16.33 -24.71 23.63
C GLY A 44 -15.48 -25.54 24.57
N PHE A 45 -15.15 -25.02 25.75
CA PHE A 45 -14.36 -25.76 26.74
C PHE A 45 -15.14 -26.95 27.31
N SER A 46 -16.44 -26.77 27.56
CA SER A 46 -17.32 -27.86 28.04
C SER A 46 -17.77 -28.78 26.92
N SER A 47 -17.97 -28.26 25.71
CA SER A 47 -18.37 -29.03 24.54
C SER A 47 -17.50 -28.68 23.33
N PRO A 48 -16.45 -29.47 23.05
CA PRO A 48 -15.53 -29.20 21.94
C PRO A 48 -16.22 -29.07 20.57
N GLY A 49 -17.39 -29.70 20.39
CA GLY A 49 -18.20 -29.57 19.17
C GLY A 49 -18.65 -28.13 18.87
N MET A 50 -18.74 -27.28 19.89
CA MET A 50 -19.06 -25.85 19.69
C MET A 50 -17.97 -25.12 18.89
N LEU A 51 -16.72 -25.59 18.89
CA LEU A 51 -15.66 -25.01 18.06
C LEU A 51 -15.97 -25.15 16.56
N LEU A 52 -16.57 -26.26 16.14
CA LEU A 52 -17.03 -26.44 14.76
C LEU A 52 -18.18 -25.49 14.43
N GLY A 53 -19.08 -25.25 15.39
CA GLY A 53 -20.13 -24.23 15.29
C GLY A 53 -19.54 -22.82 15.12
N ALA A 54 -18.51 -22.47 15.91
CA ALA A 54 -17.79 -21.21 15.77
C ALA A 54 -17.16 -21.08 14.38
N VAL A 55 -16.50 -22.13 13.90
CA VAL A 55 -15.91 -22.17 12.54
C VAL A 55 -16.97 -21.93 11.47
N PHE A 56 -18.11 -22.61 11.55
CA PHE A 56 -19.20 -22.42 10.60
C PHE A 56 -19.69 -20.96 10.58
N LEU A 57 -19.98 -20.38 11.74
CA LEU A 57 -20.45 -19.00 11.85
C LEU A 57 -19.41 -18.00 11.32
N LEU A 58 -18.12 -18.20 11.61
CA LEU A 58 -17.04 -17.35 11.12
C LEU A 58 -16.80 -17.51 9.61
N LEU A 59 -17.03 -18.69 9.03
CA LEU A 59 -17.01 -18.89 7.58
C LEU A 59 -18.13 -18.11 6.90
N VAL A 60 -19.36 -18.17 7.45
CA VAL A 60 -20.48 -17.37 6.93
C VAL A 60 -20.17 -15.87 7.07
N ARG A 61 -19.62 -15.43 8.21
CA ARG A 61 -19.15 -14.05 8.40
C ARG A 61 -18.15 -13.62 7.32
N LEU A 62 -17.16 -14.46 7.02
CA LEU A 62 -16.16 -14.18 5.98
C LEU A 62 -16.81 -14.00 4.60
N LEU A 63 -17.80 -14.84 4.27
CA LEU A 63 -18.54 -14.73 3.01
C LEU A 63 -19.34 -13.41 2.95
N LEU A 64 -20.05 -13.04 4.02
CA LEU A 64 -20.78 -11.77 4.08
C LEU A 64 -19.83 -10.57 3.88
N ASN A 65 -18.66 -10.58 4.51
CA ASN A 65 -17.67 -9.51 4.37
C ASN A 65 -17.10 -9.41 2.95
N ILE A 66 -16.99 -10.54 2.23
CA ILE A 66 -16.60 -10.54 0.81
C ILE A 66 -17.72 -9.96 -0.06
N LEU A 67 -18.97 -10.34 0.18
CA LEU A 67 -20.13 -9.84 -0.56
C LEU A 67 -20.35 -8.34 -0.32
N GLU A 68 -20.20 -7.88 0.92
CA GLU A 68 -20.25 -6.47 1.28
C GLU A 68 -19.25 -5.66 0.46
N GLU A 69 -17.96 -6.05 0.48
CA GLU A 69 -16.92 -5.33 -0.26
C GLU A 69 -17.19 -5.32 -1.78
N ALA A 70 -17.71 -6.42 -2.31
CA ALA A 70 -18.12 -6.49 -3.71
C ALA A 70 -19.26 -5.51 -4.01
N LEU A 71 -20.33 -5.47 -3.21
CA LEU A 71 -21.45 -4.53 -3.39
C LEU A 71 -21.01 -3.06 -3.28
N VAL A 72 -20.11 -2.74 -2.33
CA VAL A 72 -19.53 -1.40 -2.20
C VAL A 72 -18.77 -1.02 -3.47
N TYR A 73 -17.99 -1.95 -4.01
CA TYR A 73 -17.28 -1.73 -5.28
C TYR A 73 -18.24 -1.46 -6.45
N HIS A 74 -19.36 -2.19 -6.54
CA HIS A 74 -20.36 -2.00 -7.60
C HIS A 74 -21.05 -0.64 -7.52
N ARG A 75 -21.47 -0.24 -6.32
CA ARG A 75 -22.20 1.01 -6.07
C ARG A 75 -21.28 2.23 -6.18
N GLY A 76 -19.97 2.04 -6.04
CA GLY A 76 -18.96 3.07 -6.21
C GLY A 76 -18.86 3.98 -4.99
N GLN A 77 -19.79 4.92 -4.85
CA GLN A 77 -19.77 5.90 -3.75
C GLN A 77 -20.79 5.55 -2.67
N LEU A 78 -20.31 5.44 -1.45
CA LEU A 78 -21.13 5.32 -0.25
C LEU A 78 -21.20 6.66 0.46
N SER A 79 -22.35 6.98 1.02
CA SER A 79 -22.49 8.12 1.94
C SER A 79 -21.58 7.94 3.17
N MET A 80 -21.21 9.05 3.82
CA MET A 80 -20.39 9.02 5.04
C MET A 80 -21.05 8.18 6.14
N LYS A 81 -22.38 8.25 6.26
CA LYS A 81 -23.17 7.43 7.19
C LYS A 81 -23.04 5.93 6.90
N GLU A 82 -23.18 5.52 5.65
CA GLU A 82 -23.04 4.11 5.25
C GLU A 82 -21.62 3.59 5.50
N GLN A 83 -20.60 4.41 5.25
CA GLN A 83 -19.21 4.03 5.54
C GLN A 83 -18.99 3.79 7.04
N MET A 84 -19.54 4.64 7.91
CA MET A 84 -19.45 4.48 9.35
C MET A 84 -20.16 3.21 9.83
N VAL A 85 -21.37 2.95 9.31
CA VAL A 85 -22.16 1.77 9.64
C VAL A 85 -21.52 0.47 9.18
N ILE A 86 -20.66 0.49 8.17
CA ILE A 86 -19.87 -0.69 7.77
C ILE A 86 -18.67 -0.88 8.70
N ILE A 87 -17.96 0.20 9.05
CA ILE A 87 -16.71 0.13 9.82
C ILE A 87 -16.97 -0.27 11.27
N VAL A 88 -17.96 0.34 11.93
CA VAL A 88 -18.18 0.17 13.37
C VAL A 88 -18.50 -1.29 13.75
N PRO A 89 -19.48 -1.98 13.13
CA PRO A 89 -19.78 -3.37 13.44
C PRO A 89 -18.61 -4.33 13.24
N ASP A 90 -17.71 -4.07 12.29
CA ASP A 90 -16.53 -4.91 12.10
C ASP A 90 -15.57 -4.82 13.29
N ILE A 91 -15.30 -3.61 13.78
CA ILE A 91 -14.43 -3.37 14.94
C ILE A 91 -15.02 -4.02 16.18
N PHE A 92 -16.32 -3.80 16.41
CA PHE A 92 -17.04 -4.40 17.52
C PHE A 92 -17.07 -5.93 17.41
N GLY A 93 -17.27 -6.46 16.20
CA GLY A 93 -17.25 -7.90 15.94
C GLY A 93 -15.90 -8.51 16.30
N ASP A 94 -14.79 -7.91 15.86
CA ASP A 94 -13.45 -8.43 16.19
C ASP A 94 -13.15 -8.36 17.69
N ALA A 95 -13.58 -7.29 18.39
CA ALA A 95 -13.44 -7.21 19.84
C ALA A 95 -14.29 -8.28 20.56
N VAL A 96 -15.55 -8.46 20.18
CA VAL A 96 -16.45 -9.49 20.73
C VAL A 96 -15.89 -10.89 20.51
N LEU A 97 -15.34 -11.16 19.32
CA LEU A 97 -14.70 -12.44 19.01
C LEU A 97 -13.52 -12.72 19.94
N MET A 98 -12.63 -11.73 20.13
CA MET A 98 -11.49 -11.86 21.02
C MET A 98 -11.90 -12.04 22.48
N LEU A 99 -12.94 -11.34 22.92
CA LEU A 99 -13.51 -11.54 24.26
C LEU A 99 -14.11 -12.95 24.40
N GLY A 100 -14.83 -13.46 23.41
CA GLY A 100 -15.33 -14.84 23.41
C GLY A 100 -14.21 -15.87 23.53
N ILE A 101 -13.10 -15.67 22.82
CA ILE A 101 -11.90 -16.50 22.95
C ILE A 101 -11.26 -16.34 24.34
N GLY A 102 -11.21 -15.13 24.90
CA GLY A 102 -10.59 -14.90 26.21
C GLY A 102 -11.42 -15.34 27.41
N LEU A 103 -12.74 -15.35 27.27
CA LEU A 103 -13.66 -15.94 28.24
C LEU A 103 -13.78 -17.45 28.08
N SER A 104 -13.24 -18.02 27.00
CA SER A 104 -13.09 -19.46 26.88
C SER A 104 -11.94 -19.97 27.76
N GLY A 105 -12.02 -21.22 28.21
CA GLY A 105 -10.92 -21.88 28.92
C GLY A 105 -9.67 -22.12 28.05
N PHE A 106 -9.67 -21.71 26.78
CA PHE A 106 -8.60 -21.99 25.82
C PHE A 106 -7.48 -20.94 25.77
N CYS A 107 -7.62 -19.82 26.48
CA CYS A 107 -6.67 -18.72 26.34
C CYS A 107 -6.50 -17.92 27.63
N ARG A 108 -5.25 -17.65 28.04
CA ARG A 108 -4.98 -16.78 29.18
C ARG A 108 -5.32 -15.33 28.86
N PRO A 109 -5.91 -14.57 29.80
CA PRO A 109 -6.32 -13.18 29.58
C PRO A 109 -5.22 -12.25 29.04
N ILE A 110 -3.96 -12.49 29.40
CA ILE A 110 -2.82 -11.68 28.95
C ILE A 110 -2.67 -11.69 27.41
N TYR A 111 -2.85 -12.84 26.77
CA TYR A 111 -2.72 -12.94 25.31
C TYR A 111 -3.90 -12.27 24.60
N VAL A 112 -5.10 -12.38 25.18
CA VAL A 112 -6.32 -11.73 24.68
C VAL A 112 -6.17 -10.22 24.72
N LEU A 113 -5.64 -9.69 25.82
CA LEU A 113 -5.36 -8.26 25.96
C LEU A 113 -4.39 -7.77 24.86
N LEU A 114 -3.30 -8.50 24.61
CA LEU A 114 -2.36 -8.18 23.52
C LEU A 114 -3.02 -8.22 22.14
N GLY A 115 -3.91 -9.20 21.92
CA GLY A 115 -4.70 -9.31 20.69
C GLY A 115 -5.64 -8.12 20.50
N LEU A 116 -6.41 -7.75 21.53
CA LEU A 116 -7.34 -6.63 21.52
C LEU A 116 -6.63 -5.30 21.25
N ILE A 117 -5.57 -5.00 22.00
CA ILE A 117 -4.75 -3.79 21.79
C ILE A 117 -4.27 -3.75 20.34
N THR A 118 -3.82 -4.87 19.80
CA THR A 118 -3.32 -4.93 18.41
C THR A 118 -4.42 -4.67 17.39
N ILE A 119 -5.61 -5.26 17.53
CA ILE A 119 -6.74 -5.03 16.60
C ILE A 119 -7.16 -3.57 16.60
N PHE A 120 -7.32 -2.97 17.78
CA PHE A 120 -7.66 -1.55 17.88
C PHE A 120 -6.58 -0.66 17.26
N MET A 121 -5.29 -0.93 17.53
CA MET A 121 -4.18 -0.19 16.95
C MET A 121 -4.17 -0.25 15.41
N ILE A 122 -4.43 -1.44 14.84
CA ILE A 122 -4.51 -1.61 13.38
C ILE A 122 -5.62 -0.74 12.80
N GLU A 123 -6.79 -0.75 13.43
CA GLU A 123 -7.94 -0.01 12.94
C GLU A 123 -7.74 1.51 13.06
N ILE A 124 -7.31 1.99 14.24
CA ILE A 124 -7.03 3.41 14.46
C ILE A 124 -5.99 3.91 13.46
N ALA A 125 -4.89 3.16 13.25
CA ALA A 125 -3.87 3.52 12.27
C ALA A 125 -4.40 3.57 10.83
N GLY A 126 -5.45 2.81 10.53
CA GLY A 126 -6.15 2.86 9.25
C GLY A 126 -7.00 4.14 9.10
N ILE A 127 -7.85 4.42 10.09
CA ILE A 127 -8.82 5.53 10.07
C ILE A 127 -8.13 6.90 10.22
N LEU A 128 -7.02 6.98 10.96
CA LEU A 128 -6.30 8.23 11.25
C LEU A 128 -5.92 9.01 9.99
N GLY A 129 -5.65 8.32 8.87
CA GLY A 129 -5.43 8.99 7.59
C GLY A 129 -6.64 9.82 7.17
N LYS A 130 -7.85 9.26 7.20
CA LYS A 130 -9.08 9.94 6.80
C LYS A 130 -9.38 11.18 7.64
N THR A 131 -9.12 11.12 8.95
CA THR A 131 -9.38 12.26 9.85
C THR A 131 -8.47 13.46 9.57
N ILE A 132 -7.29 13.22 8.99
CA ILE A 132 -6.30 14.26 8.65
C ILE A 132 -6.46 14.71 7.17
N GLY A 133 -7.53 14.28 6.49
CA GLY A 133 -7.76 14.59 5.07
C GLY A 133 -6.87 13.77 4.10
N VAL A 134 -6.24 12.71 4.61
CA VAL A 134 -5.36 11.81 3.90
C VAL A 134 -6.11 10.52 3.55
N GLU A 135 -5.66 9.75 2.56
CA GLU A 135 -6.35 8.53 2.16
C GLU A 135 -6.25 7.42 3.22
N LEU A 136 -7.30 6.59 3.30
CA LEU A 136 -7.37 5.46 4.21
C LEU A 136 -6.28 4.43 3.90
N GLN A 137 -5.41 4.14 4.88
CA GLN A 137 -4.35 3.15 4.72
C GLN A 137 -4.83 1.75 5.12
N ARG A 138 -5.01 0.87 4.15
CA ARG A 138 -5.36 -0.56 4.36
C ARG A 138 -4.21 -1.53 4.13
N GLN A 139 -2.98 -1.01 4.02
CA GLN A 139 -1.80 -1.81 3.71
C GLN A 139 -1.36 -2.65 4.92
N GLY A 140 -0.71 -3.79 4.65
CA GLY A 140 -0.06 -4.63 5.65
C GLY A 140 -0.50 -6.10 5.62
N PRO A 141 0.29 -7.00 6.23
CA PRO A 141 0.05 -8.44 6.21
C PRO A 141 -1.22 -8.87 6.96
N LEU A 142 -1.58 -8.21 8.07
CA LEU A 142 -2.83 -8.45 8.77
C LEU A 142 -3.92 -7.52 8.23
N GLY A 143 -4.32 -7.75 6.97
CA GLY A 143 -5.46 -7.06 6.36
C GLY A 143 -6.80 -7.45 6.99
N LYS A 144 -7.88 -6.74 6.62
CA LYS A 144 -9.24 -6.90 7.17
C LYS A 144 -9.73 -8.36 7.27
N LYS A 145 -9.36 -9.21 6.30
CA LYS A 145 -9.80 -10.61 6.21
C LYS A 145 -8.77 -11.62 6.74
N ALA A 146 -7.49 -11.24 6.77
CA ALA A 146 -6.40 -12.16 7.12
C ALA A 146 -6.49 -12.61 8.58
N GLY A 147 -6.84 -11.70 9.49
CA GLY A 147 -7.04 -12.04 10.90
C GLY A 147 -8.14 -13.08 11.10
N LEU A 148 -9.30 -12.90 10.45
CA LEU A 148 -10.41 -13.85 10.53
C LEU A 148 -10.06 -15.22 9.97
N ILE A 149 -9.31 -15.28 8.85
CA ILE A 149 -8.83 -16.55 8.27
C ILE A 149 -7.86 -17.25 9.23
N LEU A 150 -6.97 -16.52 9.89
CA LEU A 150 -6.08 -17.11 10.91
C LEU A 150 -6.88 -17.68 12.07
N VAL A 151 -7.89 -16.97 12.58
CA VAL A 151 -8.79 -17.49 13.62
C VAL A 151 -9.44 -18.80 13.16
N LEU A 152 -10.01 -18.84 11.96
CA LEU A 152 -10.64 -20.05 11.39
C LEU A 152 -9.69 -21.25 11.35
N ILE A 153 -8.47 -21.05 10.85
CA ILE A 153 -7.47 -22.12 10.74
C ILE A 153 -7.07 -22.61 12.13
N PHE A 154 -6.74 -21.71 13.04
CA PHE A 154 -6.28 -22.09 14.38
C PHE A 154 -7.38 -22.75 15.21
N THR A 155 -8.64 -22.33 15.06
CA THR A 155 -9.77 -22.98 15.73
C THR A 155 -10.04 -24.39 15.19
N LEU A 156 -9.91 -24.60 13.88
CA LEU A 156 -9.98 -25.93 13.29
C LEU A 156 -8.87 -26.85 13.81
N ILE A 157 -7.63 -26.35 13.89
CA ILE A 157 -6.52 -27.15 14.41
C ILE A 157 -6.71 -27.41 15.91
N GLN A 158 -7.16 -26.42 16.70
CA GLN A 158 -7.46 -26.54 18.13
C GLN A 158 -8.49 -27.65 18.41
N TYR A 159 -9.47 -27.84 17.52
CA TYR A 159 -10.46 -28.92 17.65
C TYR A 159 -9.83 -30.32 17.59
N PHE A 160 -8.85 -30.54 16.70
CA PHE A 160 -8.15 -31.82 16.57
C PHE A 160 -6.99 -31.98 17.54
N GLN A 161 -6.30 -30.88 17.87
CA GLN A 161 -5.10 -30.85 18.69
C GLN A 161 -5.12 -29.62 19.61
N PRO A 162 -5.46 -29.78 20.90
CA PRO A 162 -5.68 -28.64 21.78
C PRO A 162 -4.40 -27.95 22.26
N GLU A 163 -3.27 -28.64 22.25
CA GLU A 163 -1.97 -28.12 22.71
C GLU A 163 -0.91 -28.19 21.62
N ALA A 164 -0.05 -27.17 21.57
CA ALA A 164 1.12 -27.18 20.71
C ALA A 164 2.35 -26.61 21.41
N ILE A 165 3.48 -27.29 21.23
CA ILE A 165 4.78 -26.83 21.71
C ILE A 165 5.44 -26.06 20.56
N PHE A 166 5.55 -24.75 20.72
CA PHE A 166 6.41 -23.94 19.87
C PHE A 166 7.42 -23.17 20.73
N PHE A 167 8.64 -22.99 20.22
CA PHE A 167 9.72 -22.27 20.92
C PHE A 167 9.94 -22.70 22.38
N GLY A 168 9.78 -24.00 22.68
CA GLY A 168 9.98 -24.56 24.02
C GLY A 168 8.91 -24.17 25.05
N ARG A 169 7.81 -23.49 24.65
CA ARG A 169 6.67 -23.17 25.53
C ARG A 169 5.45 -23.99 25.15
N ARG A 170 4.81 -24.61 26.15
CA ARG A 170 3.50 -25.25 26.03
C ARG A 170 2.43 -24.16 26.14
N LEU A 171 1.84 -23.80 25.02
CA LEU A 171 0.68 -22.89 24.95
C LEU A 171 -0.42 -23.57 24.15
N MET A 172 -1.66 -23.18 24.40
CA MET A 172 -2.79 -23.60 23.56
C MET A 172 -2.67 -22.95 22.17
N LEU A 173 -3.26 -23.55 21.14
CA LEU A 173 -3.11 -23.00 19.78
C LEU A 173 -3.74 -21.61 19.65
N LEU A 174 -4.84 -21.34 20.34
CA LEU A 174 -5.45 -20.00 20.35
C LEU A 174 -4.55 -18.94 21.01
N GLU A 175 -3.66 -19.32 21.93
CA GLU A 175 -2.66 -18.40 22.49
C GLU A 175 -1.56 -18.11 21.46
N TRP A 176 -1.09 -19.13 20.73
CA TRP A 176 -0.15 -18.96 19.62
C TRP A 176 -0.71 -18.06 18.51
N LEU A 177 -1.99 -18.21 18.19
CA LEU A 177 -2.70 -17.34 17.26
C LEU A 177 -2.57 -15.87 17.68
N LEU A 178 -2.80 -15.56 18.96
CA LEU A 178 -2.75 -14.19 19.46
C LEU A 178 -1.33 -13.62 19.47
N VAL A 179 -0.32 -14.45 19.73
CA VAL A 179 1.10 -14.06 19.58
C VAL A 179 1.42 -13.73 18.11
N VAL A 180 0.93 -14.52 17.17
CA VAL A 180 1.09 -14.29 15.73
C VAL A 180 0.37 -13.00 15.30
N ILE A 181 -0.88 -12.81 15.74
CA ILE A 181 -1.66 -11.59 15.51
C ILE A 181 -0.92 -10.37 16.06
N PHE A 182 -0.36 -10.45 17.27
CA PHE A 182 0.43 -9.38 17.86
C PHE A 182 1.63 -9.02 16.98
N GLY A 183 2.49 -9.98 16.65
CA GLY A 183 3.70 -9.74 15.86
C GLY A 183 3.42 -9.17 14.47
N ILE A 184 2.53 -9.82 13.71
CA ILE A 184 2.16 -9.38 12.35
C ILE A 184 1.35 -8.07 12.39
N GLY A 185 0.57 -7.87 13.45
CA GLY A 185 -0.23 -6.69 13.67
C GLY A 185 0.62 -5.44 13.90
N GLN A 186 1.67 -5.51 14.72
CA GLN A 186 2.58 -4.38 14.90
C GLN A 186 3.27 -3.97 13.58
N ILE A 187 3.68 -4.94 12.77
CA ILE A 187 4.22 -4.69 11.42
C ILE A 187 3.17 -3.97 10.55
N THR A 188 1.90 -4.38 10.64
CA THR A 188 0.79 -3.76 9.90
C THR A 188 0.57 -2.31 10.33
N VAL A 189 0.54 -2.03 11.63
CA VAL A 189 0.42 -0.67 12.19
C VAL A 189 1.52 0.23 11.66
N VAL A 190 2.79 -0.21 11.77
CA VAL A 190 3.94 0.57 11.29
C VAL A 190 3.84 0.84 9.79
N ASN A 191 3.42 -0.14 9.00
CA ASN A 191 3.26 0.03 7.56
C ASN A 191 2.14 1.04 7.21
N ARG A 192 1.01 1.02 7.93
CA ARG A 192 -0.07 2.00 7.75
C ARG A 192 0.39 3.40 8.13
N LEU A 193 1.01 3.57 9.30
CA LEU A 193 1.52 4.87 9.76
C LEU A 193 2.57 5.45 8.81
N ARG A 194 3.51 4.62 8.33
CA ARG A 194 4.49 5.05 7.31
C ARG A 194 3.81 5.49 6.01
N GLY A 195 2.71 4.84 5.61
CA GLY A 195 1.90 5.27 4.48
C GLY A 195 1.27 6.64 4.71
N THR A 196 0.62 6.83 5.85
CA THR A 196 -0.01 8.10 6.23
C THR A 196 1.01 9.24 6.30
N PHE A 197 2.16 9.04 6.95
CA PHE A 197 3.20 10.06 7.05
C PHE A 197 3.74 10.52 5.70
N ARG A 198 3.83 9.62 4.71
CA ARG A 198 4.25 9.99 3.35
C ARG A 198 3.25 10.91 2.67
N GLN A 199 1.96 10.67 2.87
CA GLN A 199 0.91 11.51 2.30
C GLN A 199 0.81 12.86 3.04
N ILE A 200 0.90 12.87 4.38
CA ILE A 200 1.02 14.10 5.17
C ILE A 200 2.22 14.92 4.69
N PHE A 201 3.38 14.29 4.52
CA PHE A 201 4.57 14.96 4.00
C PHE A 201 4.30 15.65 2.65
N LYS A 202 3.58 14.98 1.73
CA LYS A 202 3.22 15.59 0.44
C LYS A 202 2.30 16.80 0.61
N LEU A 203 1.32 16.73 1.52
CA LEU A 203 0.43 17.86 1.81
C LEU A 203 1.18 19.04 2.44
N GLU A 204 1.99 18.79 3.46
CA GLU A 204 2.84 19.82 4.10
C GLU A 204 3.82 20.46 3.10
N TRP A 205 4.32 19.66 2.15
CA TRP A 205 5.17 20.16 1.07
C TRP A 205 4.43 21.11 0.14
N LEU A 206 3.23 20.72 -0.30
CA LEU A 206 2.40 21.53 -1.20
C LEU A 206 1.86 22.80 -0.52
N ASN A 207 1.63 22.75 0.79
CA ASN A 207 1.17 23.90 1.58
C ASN A 207 2.32 24.85 1.99
N GLY A 208 3.58 24.52 1.67
CA GLY A 208 4.74 25.37 1.96
C GLY A 208 5.16 25.45 3.43
N GLU A 209 4.53 24.71 4.34
CA GLU A 209 4.72 24.84 5.80
C GLU A 209 6.13 24.47 6.29
N LYS A 210 6.89 23.65 5.54
CA LYS A 210 8.19 23.11 5.99
C LYS A 210 9.35 23.25 5.00
N TYR A 211 9.11 23.61 3.74
CA TYR A 211 10.14 23.49 2.70
C TYR A 211 10.26 24.76 1.86
N ALA A 212 11.32 25.53 2.13
CA ALA A 212 11.71 26.74 1.41
C ALA A 212 11.91 26.53 -0.11
N GLU A 213 11.89 27.62 -0.87
CA GLU A 213 12.14 27.67 -2.32
C GLU A 213 13.43 26.95 -2.73
N ILE A 214 13.37 26.24 -3.86
CA ILE A 214 14.54 25.64 -4.50
C ILE A 214 15.07 26.67 -5.49
N ASN A 215 16.17 27.35 -5.14
CA ASN A 215 16.83 28.29 -6.05
C ASN A 215 17.78 27.53 -7.01
N ALA A 216 17.21 26.65 -7.84
CA ALA A 216 17.90 25.92 -8.88
C ALA A 216 16.97 25.75 -10.09
N LYS A 217 17.50 25.96 -11.29
CA LYS A 217 16.76 25.79 -12.54
C LYS A 217 16.73 24.30 -12.88
N ILE A 218 15.56 23.66 -12.70
CA ILE A 218 15.37 22.22 -12.89
C ILE A 218 14.57 21.95 -14.17
N LEU A 219 15.00 20.96 -14.95
CA LEU A 219 14.24 20.42 -16.08
C LEU A 219 13.96 18.93 -15.88
N VAL A 220 12.70 18.53 -16.00
CA VAL A 220 12.30 17.12 -16.11
C VAL A 220 12.09 16.80 -17.59
N VAL A 221 12.91 15.89 -18.13
CA VAL A 221 12.75 15.36 -19.48
C VAL A 221 12.39 13.89 -19.42
N TYR A 222 11.54 13.42 -20.33
CA TYR A 222 11.18 12.00 -20.36
C TYR A 222 10.84 11.49 -21.75
N ASP A 223 10.90 10.17 -21.90
CA ASP A 223 10.24 9.44 -22.98
C ASP A 223 9.15 8.51 -22.39
N SER A 224 8.05 8.30 -23.11
CA SER A 224 6.92 7.51 -22.63
C SER A 224 6.18 6.86 -23.80
N GLN A 225 6.11 5.52 -23.82
CA GLN A 225 5.40 4.77 -24.87
C GLN A 225 3.90 4.60 -24.58
N THR A 226 3.53 4.54 -23.30
CA THR A 226 2.18 4.16 -22.87
C THR A 226 1.59 5.13 -21.83
N GLY A 227 2.20 6.30 -21.67
CA GLY A 227 1.82 7.30 -20.64
C GLY A 227 2.30 6.98 -19.22
N ASN A 228 2.98 5.85 -18.98
CA ASN A 228 3.41 5.47 -17.63
C ASN A 228 4.53 6.36 -17.09
N THR A 229 5.55 6.65 -17.90
CA THR A 229 6.68 7.49 -17.49
C THR A 229 6.26 8.95 -17.35
N GLU A 230 5.37 9.40 -18.24
CA GLU A 230 4.76 10.74 -18.25
C GLU A 230 4.10 11.07 -16.91
N LYS A 231 3.20 10.21 -16.41
CA LYS A 231 2.54 10.41 -15.11
C LYS A 231 3.53 10.59 -13.95
N ILE A 232 4.65 9.88 -13.98
CA ILE A 232 5.69 9.99 -12.95
C ILE A 232 6.50 11.29 -13.14
N ALA A 233 6.78 11.67 -14.39
CA ALA A 233 7.47 12.90 -14.74
C ALA A 233 6.71 14.14 -14.26
N GLU A 234 5.40 14.18 -14.54
CA GLU A 234 4.49 15.25 -14.11
C GLU A 234 4.48 15.38 -12.58
N GLU A 235 4.41 14.26 -11.88
CA GLU A 235 4.37 14.24 -10.42
C GLU A 235 5.69 14.69 -9.77
N ILE A 236 6.84 14.32 -10.34
CA ILE A 236 8.16 14.84 -9.92
C ILE A 236 8.23 16.34 -10.18
N SER A 237 7.78 16.80 -11.35
CA SER A 237 7.84 18.20 -11.73
C SER A 237 6.93 19.06 -10.87
N HIS A 238 5.74 18.56 -10.53
CA HIS A 238 4.80 19.20 -9.63
C HIS A 238 5.41 19.39 -8.23
N CYS A 239 6.13 18.38 -7.71
CA CYS A 239 6.84 18.51 -6.43
C CYS A 239 7.92 19.61 -6.45
N LEU A 240 8.67 19.70 -7.54
CA LEU A 240 9.81 20.61 -7.68
C LEU A 240 9.42 21.99 -8.22
N ASN A 241 8.15 22.21 -8.56
CA ASN A 241 7.67 23.37 -9.30
C ASN A 241 8.55 23.68 -10.53
N SER A 242 8.91 22.63 -11.28
CA SER A 242 9.83 22.70 -12.41
C SER A 242 9.13 22.57 -13.77
N GLY A 243 9.87 22.78 -14.85
CA GLY A 243 9.40 22.46 -16.21
C GLY A 243 9.49 20.95 -16.49
N VAL A 244 8.47 20.42 -17.18
CA VAL A 244 8.43 19.02 -17.66
C VAL A 244 8.20 18.98 -19.17
N ARG A 245 8.99 18.18 -19.90
CA ARG A 245 8.93 18.07 -21.36
C ARG A 245 9.17 16.64 -21.84
N LYS A 246 8.54 16.25 -22.94
CA LYS A 246 8.99 15.05 -23.68
C LYS A 246 10.32 15.36 -24.36
N ILE A 247 11.17 14.36 -24.51
CA ILE A 247 12.48 14.54 -25.17
C ILE A 247 12.37 15.10 -26.60
N GLU A 248 11.30 14.74 -27.32
CA GLU A 248 11.09 15.28 -28.68
C GLU A 248 10.77 16.78 -28.69
N GLU A 249 10.35 17.33 -27.55
CA GLU A 249 10.02 18.75 -27.39
C GLU A 249 11.22 19.56 -26.88
N THR A 250 12.41 18.95 -26.75
CA THR A 250 13.61 19.63 -26.23
C THR A 250 14.55 20.16 -27.31
N VAL A 251 14.19 20.07 -28.59
CA VAL A 251 15.06 20.46 -29.73
C VAL A 251 15.53 21.92 -29.61
N ASP A 252 14.66 22.82 -29.16
CA ASP A 252 14.98 24.25 -29.03
C ASP A 252 15.48 24.64 -27.62
N LEU A 253 15.66 23.68 -26.72
CA LEU A 253 16.07 23.94 -25.34
C LEU A 253 17.58 23.79 -25.17
N LYS A 254 18.22 24.85 -24.66
CA LYS A 254 19.60 24.78 -24.16
C LYS A 254 19.63 24.03 -22.82
N VAL A 255 19.72 22.71 -22.89
CA VAL A 255 19.75 21.81 -21.71
C VAL A 255 20.87 22.17 -20.72
N ARG A 256 21.97 22.76 -21.20
CA ARG A 256 23.10 23.24 -20.38
C ARG A 256 22.75 24.38 -19.42
N ASP A 257 21.67 25.11 -19.68
CA ASP A 257 21.27 26.25 -18.85
C ASP A 257 20.60 25.81 -17.55
N PHE A 258 20.32 24.52 -17.37
CA PHE A 258 19.68 23.97 -16.18
C PHE A 258 20.71 23.46 -15.17
N ASP A 259 20.50 23.78 -13.90
CA ASP A 259 21.35 23.34 -12.79
C ASP A 259 21.21 21.83 -12.52
N LEU A 260 20.06 21.26 -12.87
CA LEU A 260 19.75 19.85 -12.76
C LEU A 260 18.79 19.40 -13.86
N VAL A 261 19.10 18.28 -14.51
CA VAL A 261 18.21 17.62 -15.48
C VAL A 261 17.79 16.26 -14.95
N ILE A 262 16.49 16.04 -14.80
CA ILE A 262 15.91 14.79 -14.34
C ILE A 262 15.40 14.02 -15.56
N ILE A 263 15.96 12.83 -15.79
CA ILE A 263 15.71 12.05 -17.02
C ILE A 263 14.84 10.83 -16.72
N GLY A 264 13.69 10.76 -17.38
CA GLY A 264 12.72 9.67 -17.32
C GLY A 264 12.80 8.74 -18.52
N SER A 265 12.82 7.43 -18.28
CA SER A 265 12.80 6.47 -19.39
C SER A 265 12.00 5.19 -19.05
N PRO A 266 11.26 4.62 -20.01
CA PRO A 266 10.81 3.25 -19.88
C PRO A 266 12.01 2.30 -20.01
N ASN A 267 12.03 1.26 -19.18
CA ASN A 267 13.04 0.21 -19.25
C ASN A 267 12.76 -0.73 -20.42
N VAL A 268 13.58 -0.63 -21.47
CA VAL A 268 13.50 -1.46 -22.67
C VAL A 268 14.73 -2.36 -22.71
N ASN A 269 14.52 -3.66 -22.45
CA ASN A 269 15.58 -4.67 -22.44
C ASN A 269 16.78 -4.28 -21.54
N SER A 270 16.50 -3.85 -20.31
CA SER A 270 17.53 -3.46 -19.31
C SER A 270 18.35 -2.23 -19.70
N ALA A 271 17.79 -1.37 -20.54
CA ALA A 271 18.39 -0.12 -20.99
C ALA A 271 17.30 0.95 -21.22
N PRO A 272 17.66 2.24 -21.28
CA PRO A 272 16.68 3.27 -21.60
C PRO A 272 16.18 3.13 -23.04
N SER A 273 15.05 3.76 -23.34
CA SER A 273 14.52 3.86 -24.71
C SER A 273 15.51 4.52 -25.67
N LEU A 274 15.37 4.24 -26.97
CA LEU A 274 16.26 4.77 -28.01
C LEU A 274 16.33 6.30 -27.97
N LYS A 275 15.18 6.98 -27.87
CA LYS A 275 15.09 8.44 -27.75
C LYS A 275 15.93 8.99 -26.59
N VAL A 276 15.88 8.34 -25.42
CA VAL A 276 16.70 8.73 -24.26
C VAL A 276 18.18 8.47 -24.52
N ARG A 277 18.53 7.40 -25.23
CA ARG A 277 19.94 7.14 -25.59
C ARG A 277 20.48 8.22 -26.52
N ASP A 278 19.69 8.65 -27.49
CA ASP A 278 20.09 9.68 -28.45
C ASP A 278 20.20 11.05 -27.75
N PHE A 279 19.24 11.40 -26.89
CA PHE A 279 19.35 12.57 -26.00
C PHE A 279 20.64 12.58 -25.17
N LEU A 280 21.05 11.44 -24.61
CA LEU A 280 22.30 11.33 -23.84
C LEU A 280 23.56 11.51 -24.72
N LYS A 281 23.50 11.13 -25.99
CA LYS A 281 24.62 11.34 -26.95
C LYS A 281 24.72 12.81 -27.37
N GLU A 282 23.59 13.49 -27.51
CA GLU A 282 23.52 14.92 -27.85
C GLU A 282 23.97 15.81 -26.68
N HIS A 283 23.82 15.34 -25.44
CA HIS A 283 24.20 16.07 -24.23
C HIS A 283 25.21 15.32 -23.35
N PRO A 284 26.42 14.99 -23.87
CA PRO A 284 27.41 14.21 -23.14
C PRO A 284 28.04 14.95 -21.95
N ASP A 285 27.92 16.28 -21.93
CA ASP A 285 28.50 17.16 -20.92
C ASP A 285 27.57 17.48 -19.73
N LEU A 286 26.39 16.84 -19.69
CA LEU A 286 25.41 16.97 -18.62
C LEU A 286 26.04 16.65 -17.25
N ARG A 287 26.20 17.69 -16.39
CA ARG A 287 26.97 17.55 -15.14
C ARG A 287 26.14 17.01 -13.99
N ASN A 288 24.96 17.58 -13.79
CA ASN A 288 24.06 17.28 -12.68
C ASN A 288 22.78 16.68 -13.24
N TYR A 289 22.52 15.43 -12.89
CA TYR A 289 21.33 14.76 -13.36
C TYR A 289 20.77 13.77 -12.34
N ALA A 290 19.47 13.54 -12.42
CA ALA A 290 18.81 12.46 -11.70
C ALA A 290 18.08 11.56 -12.72
N VAL A 291 17.78 10.33 -12.33
CA VAL A 291 17.16 9.36 -13.26
C VAL A 291 15.94 8.73 -12.62
N PHE A 292 14.86 8.58 -13.37
CA PHE A 292 13.77 7.70 -13.00
C PHE A 292 13.40 6.73 -14.11
N ILE A 293 13.08 5.50 -13.73
CA ILE A 293 12.86 4.40 -14.66
C ILE A 293 11.51 3.76 -14.40
N THR A 294 10.66 3.65 -15.42
CA THR A 294 9.45 2.83 -15.35
C THR A 294 9.71 1.44 -15.93
N TYR A 295 9.20 0.38 -15.31
CA TYR A 295 9.43 -0.99 -15.80
C TYR A 295 8.19 -1.88 -15.68
N GLY A 296 8.02 -2.75 -16.67
CA GLY A 296 6.86 -3.62 -16.80
C GLY A 296 7.14 -5.13 -16.69
N VAL A 297 8.37 -5.54 -16.35
CA VAL A 297 8.75 -6.97 -16.25
C VAL A 297 8.57 -7.52 -14.82
N PRO A 298 8.06 -8.74 -14.66
CA PRO A 298 7.95 -9.43 -13.37
C PRO A 298 9.30 -10.03 -12.94
N LEU A 299 9.48 -10.23 -11.63
CA LEU A 299 10.60 -10.94 -10.97
C LEU A 299 12.01 -10.30 -11.11
N TRP A 300 12.42 -9.91 -12.31
CA TRP A 300 13.75 -9.35 -12.62
C TRP A 300 13.81 -7.83 -12.68
N GLY A 301 12.70 -7.15 -12.34
CA GLY A 301 12.58 -5.69 -12.46
C GLY A 301 13.70 -4.92 -11.76
N TRP A 302 14.09 -5.32 -10.54
CA TRP A 302 15.15 -4.64 -9.78
C TRP A 302 16.55 -4.79 -10.39
N LEU A 303 16.85 -5.95 -11.00
CA LEU A 303 18.11 -6.18 -11.68
C LEU A 303 18.14 -5.43 -13.01
N SER A 304 17.04 -5.49 -13.76
CA SER A 304 16.90 -4.82 -15.04
C SER A 304 16.96 -3.29 -14.90
N THR A 305 16.35 -2.71 -13.88
CA THR A 305 16.47 -1.27 -13.61
C THR A 305 17.88 -0.88 -13.19
N ARG A 306 18.61 -1.74 -12.47
CA ARG A 306 20.02 -1.52 -12.11
C ARG A 306 20.94 -1.54 -13.32
N LEU A 307 20.69 -2.42 -14.28
CA LEU A 307 21.39 -2.45 -15.57
C LEU A 307 21.07 -1.20 -16.39
N CYS A 308 19.81 -0.79 -16.45
CA CYS A 308 19.38 0.43 -17.12
C CYS A 308 20.04 1.68 -16.51
N TYR A 309 20.05 1.79 -15.17
CA TYR A 309 20.83 2.80 -14.45
C TYR A 309 22.32 2.81 -14.84
N SER A 310 22.92 1.62 -14.96
CA SER A 310 24.33 1.49 -15.33
C SER A 310 24.61 2.02 -16.73
N TYR A 311 23.62 2.00 -17.64
CA TYR A 311 23.71 2.66 -18.93
C TYR A 311 23.90 4.17 -18.78
N PHE A 312 23.04 4.85 -18.02
CA PHE A 312 23.17 6.30 -17.78
C PHE A 312 24.54 6.66 -17.19
N LYS A 313 25.01 5.87 -16.21
CA LYS A 313 26.31 6.07 -15.60
C LYS A 313 27.46 5.98 -16.61
N LYS A 314 27.40 5.01 -17.53
CA LYS A 314 28.40 4.84 -18.59
C LYS A 314 28.35 5.95 -19.62
N ALA A 315 27.14 6.32 -20.06
CA ALA A 315 26.93 7.35 -21.08
C ALA A 315 27.46 8.72 -20.64
N LEU A 316 27.13 9.13 -19.42
CA LEU A 316 27.54 10.44 -18.87
C LEU A 316 28.84 10.40 -18.06
N LYS A 317 29.51 9.24 -17.99
CA LYS A 317 30.76 8.99 -17.24
C LYS A 317 30.73 9.46 -15.77
N ARG A 318 29.54 9.54 -15.18
CA ARG A 318 29.29 10.10 -13.84
C ARG A 318 28.12 9.39 -13.16
N LYS A 319 27.97 9.56 -11.85
CA LYS A 319 26.80 9.03 -11.13
C LYS A 319 25.71 10.11 -11.09
N PRO A 320 24.43 9.75 -11.25
CA PRO A 320 23.34 10.69 -11.00
C PRO A 320 23.27 11.05 -9.52
N LEU A 321 22.68 12.19 -9.24
CA LEU A 321 22.37 12.70 -7.90
C LEU A 321 21.43 11.75 -7.15
N ALA A 322 20.41 11.24 -7.83
CA ALA A 322 19.43 10.31 -7.27
C ALA A 322 18.82 9.42 -8.36
N VAL A 323 18.31 8.25 -7.97
CA VAL A 323 17.69 7.28 -8.88
C VAL A 323 16.37 6.77 -8.29
N PHE A 324 15.33 6.75 -9.11
CA PHE A 324 14.03 6.19 -8.77
C PHE A 324 13.62 5.11 -9.78
N SER A 325 12.90 4.08 -9.32
CA SER A 325 12.30 3.11 -10.23
C SER A 325 10.87 2.77 -9.82
N CYS A 326 10.00 2.68 -10.82
CA CYS A 326 8.57 2.51 -10.64
C CYS A 326 8.05 1.34 -11.47
N LYS A 327 7.22 0.49 -10.85
CA LYS A 327 6.46 -0.53 -11.58
C LYS A 327 5.41 0.17 -12.44
N ALA A 328 5.25 -0.28 -13.67
CA ALA A 328 4.35 0.33 -14.64
C ALA A 328 3.58 -0.75 -15.41
N TYR A 329 2.36 -0.42 -15.83
CA TYR A 329 1.54 -1.35 -16.61
C TYR A 329 2.23 -1.75 -17.90
N ASN A 330 2.29 -3.06 -18.16
CA ASN A 330 2.83 -3.60 -19.41
C ASN A 330 1.68 -4.14 -20.27
N PRO A 331 1.28 -3.43 -21.34
CA PRO A 331 0.17 -3.88 -22.20
C PRO A 331 0.44 -5.24 -22.85
N ARG A 332 1.69 -5.52 -23.23
CA ARG A 332 2.08 -6.73 -23.96
C ARG A 332 1.87 -8.01 -23.15
N PHE A 333 2.09 -7.94 -21.84
CA PHE A 333 1.91 -9.09 -20.93
C PHE A 333 0.69 -8.95 -20.00
N GLY A 334 -0.05 -7.83 -20.08
CA GLY A 334 -1.16 -7.54 -19.18
C GLY A 334 -0.76 -7.43 -17.70
N LEU A 335 0.52 -7.23 -17.39
CA LEU A 335 1.07 -7.22 -16.02
C LEU A 335 1.02 -5.82 -15.42
N TYR A 336 0.94 -5.76 -14.08
CA TYR A 336 0.88 -4.51 -13.31
C TYR A 336 -0.30 -3.60 -13.72
N ARG A 337 -1.47 -4.18 -13.99
CA ARG A 337 -2.71 -3.42 -14.29
C ARG A 337 -2.98 -2.38 -13.21
N GLY A 338 -3.39 -1.18 -13.66
CA GLY A 338 -3.66 -0.03 -12.79
C GLY A 338 -2.43 0.70 -12.27
N ARG A 339 -1.21 0.32 -12.68
CA ARG A 339 0.03 1.05 -12.34
C ARG A 339 0.51 1.94 -13.50
N PRO A 340 1.13 3.11 -13.22
CA PRO A 340 1.36 3.69 -11.89
C PRO A 340 0.05 4.13 -11.23
N ASN A 341 -0.10 3.79 -9.94
CA ASN A 341 -1.25 4.17 -9.11
C ASN A 341 -0.90 5.31 -8.15
N GLU A 342 -1.85 5.75 -7.32
CA GLU A 342 -1.66 6.85 -6.34
C GLU A 342 -0.41 6.66 -5.44
N ASN A 343 -0.08 5.43 -5.03
CA ASN A 343 1.12 5.15 -4.22
C ASN A 343 2.41 5.22 -5.05
N ASP A 344 2.36 4.80 -6.32
CA ASP A 344 3.50 4.91 -7.24
C ASP A 344 3.78 6.39 -7.59
N LEU A 345 2.72 7.19 -7.80
CA LEU A 345 2.81 8.65 -7.97
C LEU A 345 3.37 9.30 -6.71
N LEU A 346 2.85 8.97 -5.51
CA LEU A 346 3.39 9.48 -4.25
C LEU A 346 4.90 9.22 -4.10
N LYS A 347 5.40 8.06 -4.55
CA LYS A 347 6.84 7.79 -4.55
C LYS A 347 7.60 8.68 -5.55
N GLY A 348 7.04 8.96 -6.72
CA GLY A 348 7.57 9.95 -7.66
C GLY A 348 7.66 11.33 -7.03
N PHE A 349 6.60 11.77 -6.35
CA PHE A 349 6.59 13.03 -5.60
C PHE A 349 7.70 13.07 -4.54
N LEU A 350 7.78 12.02 -3.70
CA LEU A 350 8.81 11.93 -2.66
C LEU A 350 10.23 11.92 -3.22
N PHE A 351 10.44 11.36 -4.42
CA PHE A 351 11.71 11.42 -5.12
C PHE A 351 12.08 12.85 -5.52
N GLY A 352 11.12 13.63 -6.01
CA GLY A 352 11.31 15.08 -6.22
C GLY A 352 11.71 15.78 -4.93
N ALA A 353 11.01 15.52 -3.83
CA ALA A 353 11.33 16.10 -2.53
C ALA A 353 12.72 15.68 -1.99
N GLU A 354 13.16 14.46 -2.27
CA GLU A 354 14.52 13.99 -1.96
C GLU A 354 15.57 14.79 -2.75
N ILE A 355 15.35 14.98 -4.06
CA ILE A 355 16.21 15.80 -4.91
C ILE A 355 16.33 17.22 -4.36
N ALA A 356 15.21 17.84 -4.00
CA ALA A 356 15.18 19.18 -3.42
C ALA A 356 16.04 19.28 -2.14
N LYS A 357 15.96 18.28 -1.26
CA LYS A 357 16.80 18.20 -0.05
C LYS A 357 18.29 18.07 -0.39
N LEU A 358 18.63 17.26 -1.41
CA LEU A 358 20.01 17.11 -1.88
C LEU A 358 20.55 18.42 -2.47
N LEU A 359 19.77 19.14 -3.28
CA LEU A 359 20.15 20.43 -3.85
C LEU A 359 20.43 21.48 -2.75
N LYS A 360 19.55 21.57 -1.74
CA LYS A 360 19.77 22.44 -0.57
C LYS A 360 21.04 22.10 0.20
N LYS A 361 21.34 20.81 0.38
CA LYS A 361 22.57 20.36 1.06
C LYS A 361 23.83 20.71 0.26
N CYS A 362 23.79 20.57 -1.07
CA CYS A 362 24.89 20.96 -1.95
C CYS A 362 25.13 22.47 -1.92
N SER A 363 24.08 23.29 -1.99
CA SER A 363 24.18 24.76 -1.88
C SER A 363 24.81 25.19 -0.55
N LYS A 364 24.33 24.63 0.58
CA LYS A 364 24.93 24.91 1.91
C LYS A 364 26.39 24.50 2.03
N LYS A 365 26.81 23.44 1.34
CA LYS A 365 28.21 22.99 1.36
C LYS A 365 29.10 23.91 0.51
N ALA A 366 28.60 24.41 -0.61
CA ALA A 366 29.30 25.37 -1.46
C ALA A 366 29.43 26.76 -0.81
N ALA A 367 28.51 27.12 0.10
CA ALA A 367 28.53 28.38 0.83
C ALA A 367 29.38 28.37 2.12
N LYS A 368 29.99 27.23 2.50
CA LYS A 368 30.95 27.18 3.61
C LYS A 368 32.34 27.55 3.06
N PRO A 369 33.01 28.57 3.61
CA PRO A 369 34.31 29.06 3.14
C PRO A 369 35.41 28.00 3.25
#